data_AF-A0A7W0XKK4-F1
#
_entry.id   AF-A0A7W0XKK4-F1
#
_cell.length_a   1.000
_cell.length_b   1.000
_cell.length_c   1.000
_cell.angle_alpha   90.00
_cell.angle_beta   90.00
_cell.angle_gamma   90.00
#
_symmetry.space_group_name_H-M   'P 1'
#
loop_
_entity.id
_entity.type
_entity.pdbx_description
1 polymer ?
#
loop_
_entity_poly.entity_id
_entity_poly.type
_entity_poly.pdbx_seq_one_letter_code
_entity_poly.pdbx_strand_id
1 'polypeptide(L)'
;PPGRADIPGEGCLVLRGGAPAGQVTSLGYSPTLGCHLALAFVHAEDAAEGSLVTIKCRNGNLVEAPVVGHAFFDPGNARQEL
;
A
#
# COMPACT_ATOMS: atom_id res chain seq x y z
N PRO A 1 -1.21 20.28 -5.62
CA PRO A 1 -1.48 19.20 -4.63
C PRO A 1 -0.15 18.60 -4.14
N PRO A 2 -0.04 18.14 -2.89
CA PRO A 2 1.15 17.38 -2.45
C PRO A 2 1.45 16.32 -3.51
N GLY A 3 2.67 16.39 -4.02
CA GLY A 3 3.00 16.02 -5.39
C GLY A 3 3.02 14.52 -5.60
N ARG A 4 2.87 14.13 -6.86
CA ARG A 4 3.04 12.75 -7.39
C ARG A 4 4.31 12.04 -6.87
N ALA A 5 5.28 12.80 -6.37
CA ALA A 5 6.57 12.35 -5.86
C ALA A 5 6.46 11.54 -4.55
N ASP A 6 5.42 11.75 -3.74
CA ASP A 6 5.20 11.00 -2.50
C ASP A 6 4.37 9.73 -2.72
N ILE A 7 4.06 9.38 -3.96
CA ILE A 7 3.38 8.12 -4.28
C ILE A 7 4.46 7.05 -4.49
N PRO A 8 4.44 5.95 -3.70
CA PRO A 8 5.38 4.87 -3.91
C PRO A 8 5.13 4.18 -5.26
N GLY A 9 6.20 3.85 -5.97
CA GLY A 9 6.13 3.03 -7.18
C GLY A 9 6.41 1.56 -6.89
N GLU A 10 6.17 0.70 -7.88
CA GLU A 10 6.60 -0.70 -7.83
C GLU A 10 8.12 -0.81 -7.59
N GLY A 11 8.51 -1.76 -6.73
CA GLY A 11 9.89 -1.93 -6.25
C GLY A 11 10.33 -0.94 -5.17
N CYS A 12 9.49 0.02 -4.75
CA CYS A 12 9.80 0.84 -3.58
C CYS A 12 9.87 -0.03 -2.32
N LEU A 13 10.85 0.26 -1.47
CA LEU A 13 11.14 -0.56 -0.29
C LEU A 13 10.14 -0.29 0.82
N VAL A 14 9.62 -1.36 1.42
CA VAL A 14 8.96 -1.28 2.72
C VAL A 14 10.02 -1.40 3.79
N LEU A 15 9.99 -0.51 4.78
CA LEU A 15 10.98 -0.41 5.85
C LEU A 15 10.37 -0.82 7.19
N ARG A 16 11.16 -1.51 8.02
CA ARG A 16 10.89 -1.79 9.43
C ARG A 16 12.13 -1.43 10.24
N GLY A 17 12.00 -0.51 11.19
CA GLY A 17 13.15 -0.02 11.97
C GLY A 17 14.25 0.60 11.10
N GLY A 18 13.89 1.18 9.95
CA GLY A 18 14.84 1.77 8.99
C GLY A 18 15.54 0.77 8.05
N ALA A 19 15.33 -0.53 8.21
CA ALA A 19 15.88 -1.56 7.34
C ALA A 19 14.81 -2.08 6.34
N PRO A 20 15.20 -2.51 5.13
CA PRO A 20 14.28 -3.12 4.18
C PRO A 20 13.65 -4.40 4.75
N ALA A 21 12.32 -4.47 4.74
CA ALA A 21 11.53 -5.61 5.20
C ALA A 21 10.60 -6.17 4.12
N GLY A 22 10.57 -5.54 2.94
CA GLY A 22 9.77 -5.95 1.80
C GLY A 22 9.75 -4.89 0.71
N GLN A 23 8.78 -4.99 -0.20
CA GLN A 23 8.67 -4.09 -1.35
C GLN A 23 7.26 -4.03 -1.92
N VAL A 24 6.93 -2.90 -2.55
CA VAL A 24 5.70 -2.72 -3.35
C VAL A 24 5.77 -3.58 -4.61
N THR A 25 4.76 -4.42 -4.82
CA THR A 25 4.66 -5.32 -5.98
C THR A 25 3.70 -4.82 -7.06
N SER A 26 2.70 -4.03 -6.69
CA SER A 26 1.74 -3.42 -7.62
C SER A 26 1.18 -2.12 -7.04
N LEU A 27 0.84 -1.18 -7.91
CA LEU A 27 0.27 0.13 -7.57
C LEU A 27 -0.84 0.48 -8.55
N GLY A 28 -1.98 0.95 -8.05
CA GLY A 28 -3.06 1.49 -8.87
C GLY A 28 -3.70 2.70 -8.23
N TYR A 29 -4.28 3.59 -9.04
CA TYR A 29 -5.18 4.64 -8.53
C TYR A 29 -6.61 4.10 -8.56
N SER A 30 -7.31 4.15 -7.43
CA SER A 30 -8.73 3.83 -7.35
C SER A 30 -9.55 5.12 -7.55
N PRO A 31 -10.21 5.32 -8.71
CA PRO A 31 -11.07 6.47 -8.90
C PRO A 31 -12.28 6.44 -7.97
N THR A 32 -12.73 5.25 -7.56
CA THR A 32 -13.84 5.07 -6.62
C THR A 32 -13.50 5.58 -5.22
N LEU A 33 -12.28 5.33 -4.74
CA LEU A 33 -11.84 5.74 -3.40
C LEU A 33 -11.08 7.07 -3.41
N GLY A 34 -10.70 7.57 -4.58
CA GLY A 34 -9.94 8.81 -4.72
C GLY A 34 -8.49 8.71 -4.21
N CYS A 35 -7.93 7.50 -4.09
CA CYS A 35 -6.61 7.27 -3.51
C CYS A 35 -5.82 6.20 -4.28
N HIS A 36 -4.51 6.14 -4.02
CA HIS A 36 -3.65 5.06 -4.51
C HIS A 36 -3.75 3.85 -3.58
N LEU A 37 -3.88 2.67 -4.19
CA LEU A 37 -3.80 1.38 -3.53
C LEU A 37 -2.55 0.66 -4.00
N ALA A 38 -1.86 0.00 -3.08
CA ALA A 38 -0.66 -0.76 -3.37
C ALA A 38 -0.74 -2.15 -2.77
N LEU A 39 -0.15 -3.12 -3.46
CA LEU A 39 0.19 -4.42 -2.90
C LEU A 39 1.68 -4.42 -2.55
N ALA A 40 2.02 -5.00 -1.41
CA ALA A 40 3.40 -5.07 -0.96
C ALA A 40 3.65 -6.33 -0.13
N PHE A 41 4.86 -6.86 -0.24
CA PHE A 41 5.38 -7.77 0.78
C PHE A 41 5.83 -6.94 1.98
N VAL A 42 5.46 -7.39 3.18
CA VAL A 42 5.78 -6.75 4.46
C VAL A 42 6.24 -7.82 5.45
N HIS A 43 6.84 -7.40 6.57
CA HIS A 43 7.15 -8.35 7.65
C HIS A 43 5.85 -8.93 8.23
N ALA A 44 5.87 -10.20 8.63
CA ALA A 44 4.65 -10.91 9.04
C ALA A 44 3.87 -10.21 10.17
N GLU A 45 4.58 -9.62 11.14
CA GLU A 45 3.94 -8.90 12.26
C GLU A 45 3.30 -7.56 11.83
N ASP A 46 3.67 -7.03 10.66
CA ASP A 46 3.13 -5.77 10.13
C ASP A 46 1.99 -6.00 9.13
N ALA A 47 1.67 -7.26 8.80
CA ALA A 47 0.67 -7.63 7.81
C ALA A 47 -0.79 -7.58 8.31
N ALA A 48 -1.00 -7.30 9.60
CA ALA A 48 -2.33 -7.18 10.17
C ALA A 48 -3.05 -5.90 9.66
N GLU A 49 -4.37 -5.99 9.47
CA GLU A 49 -5.19 -4.82 9.12
C GLU A 49 -5.06 -3.73 10.19
N GLY A 50 -4.89 -2.48 9.74
CA GLY A 50 -4.67 -1.31 10.59
C GLY A 50 -3.21 -1.05 10.95
N SER A 51 -2.29 -2.00 10.73
CA SER A 51 -0.85 -1.77 10.94
C SER A 51 -0.32 -0.69 10.01
N LEU A 52 0.58 0.17 10.51
CA LEU A 52 1.25 1.18 9.68
C LEU A 52 2.57 0.63 9.14
N VAL A 53 2.77 0.79 7.83
CA VAL A 53 4.02 0.43 7.16
C VAL A 53 4.68 1.67 6.57
N THR A 54 6.00 1.77 6.73
CA THR A 54 6.80 2.85 6.14
C THR A 54 7.31 2.41 4.78
N ILE A 55 7.12 3.23 3.76
CA ILE A 55 7.54 2.97 2.39
C ILE A 55 8.51 4.07 1.97
N LYS A 56 9.66 3.69 1.42
CA LYS A 56 10.61 4.62 0.83
C LYS A 56 10.32 4.81 -0.65
N CYS A 57 9.78 5.98 -0.99
CA CYS A 57 9.52 6.40 -2.36
C CYS A 57 10.81 6.56 -3.16
N ARG A 58 10.68 6.56 -4.49
CA ARG A 58 11.83 6.65 -5.42
C ARG A 58 12.61 7.97 -5.29
N ASN A 59 11.95 9.04 -4.83
CA ASN A 59 12.59 10.32 -4.50
C ASN A 59 13.32 10.31 -3.15
N GLY A 60 13.26 9.21 -2.40
CA GLY A 60 13.87 9.08 -1.07
C GLY A 60 12.95 9.46 0.09
N ASN A 61 11.77 10.04 -0.18
CA ASN A 61 10.81 10.39 0.87
C ASN A 61 10.26 9.12 1.51
N LEU A 62 9.93 9.24 2.80
CA LEU A 62 9.26 8.19 3.54
C LEU A 62 7.78 8.54 3.64
N VAL A 63 6.93 7.58 3.32
CA VAL A 63 5.49 7.69 3.49
C VAL A 63 4.99 6.54 4.35
N GLU A 64 3.99 6.83 5.17
CA GLU A 64 3.32 5.82 5.97
C GLU A 64 1.98 5.49 5.33
N ALA A 65 1.67 4.21 5.24
CA ALA A 65 0.40 3.72 4.73
C ALA A 65 -0.14 2.65 5.68
N PRO A 66 -1.46 2.65 5.98
CA PRO A 66 -2.07 1.54 6.70
C PRO A 66 -2.13 0.31 5.81
N VAL A 67 -1.93 -0.86 6.42
CA VAL A 67 -2.35 -2.13 5.85
C VAL A 67 -3.85 -2.24 6.00
N VAL A 68 -4.48 -2.64 4.91
CA VAL A 68 -5.93 -2.62 4.81
C VAL A 68 -6.33 -4.04 4.33
N GLY A 69 -7.33 -4.68 4.98
CA GLY A 69 -7.78 -6.05 4.69
C GLY A 69 -8.55 -6.24 3.37
N HIS A 70 -8.36 -7.38 2.70
CA HIS A 70 -8.69 -7.70 1.30
C HIS A 70 -10.05 -7.26 0.69
N ALA A 71 -11.04 -6.85 1.47
CA ALA A 71 -12.40 -6.53 1.03
C ALA A 71 -12.67 -5.02 0.93
N PHE A 72 -11.80 -4.25 0.25
CA PHE A 72 -12.01 -2.81 0.04
C PHE A 72 -13.19 -2.47 -0.85
N PHE A 73 -13.62 -3.41 -1.67
CA PHE A 73 -14.67 -3.19 -2.63
C PHE A 73 -15.51 -4.44 -2.73
N ASP A 74 -16.80 -4.31 -2.44
CA ASP A 74 -17.78 -5.39 -2.52
C ASP A 74 -17.46 -6.59 -1.60
N PRO A 75 -17.36 -6.41 -0.27
CA PRO A 75 -17.10 -7.51 0.67
C PRO A 75 -18.16 -8.63 0.62
N GLY A 76 -19.36 -8.33 0.12
CA GLY A 76 -20.42 -9.30 -0.10
C GLY A 76 -20.31 -10.07 -1.43
N ASN A 77 -19.33 -9.74 -2.29
CA ASN A 77 -19.12 -10.37 -3.59
C ASN A 77 -20.38 -10.36 -4.50
N ALA A 78 -21.30 -9.43 -4.26
CA ALA A 78 -22.60 -9.28 -4.93
C ALA A 78 -22.45 -9.00 -6.43
N ARG A 79 -21.31 -8.47 -6.88
CA ARG A 79 -21.06 -8.23 -8.32
C ARG A 79 -20.61 -9.47 -9.09
N GLN A 80 -20.24 -10.56 -8.42
CA GLN A 80 -19.83 -11.81 -9.06
C GLN A 80 -20.98 -12.85 -9.09
N GLU A 81 -22.21 -12.47 -8.72
CA GLU A 81 -23.40 -13.33 -8.71
C GLU A 81 -24.14 -13.39 -10.08
N LEU A 82 -23.51 -12.93 -11.16
CA LEU A 82 -24.06 -12.89 -12.53
C LEU A 82 -23.35 -13.87 -13.47
#